data_AF-A0A1E5PKA6-F1
#
_entry.id   AF-A0A1E5PKA6-F1
#
_cell.length_a   1.000
_cell.length_b   1.000
_cell.length_c   1.000
_cell.angle_alpha   90.00
_cell.angle_beta   90.00
_cell.angle_gamma   90.00
#
_symmetry.space_group_name_H-M   'P 1'
#
loop_
_entity.id
_entity.type
_entity.pdbx_description
1 polymer ?
#
loop_
_entity_poly.entity_id
_entity_poly.type
_entity_poly.pdbx_seq_one_letter_code
_entity_poly.pdbx_strand_id
1 'polypeptide(L)'
;MRYFAVSGTRGTGGGPVSVVGAPAEVAAPDASQVPNSEFSRPVPAASALGVSLGEFVRTYLGGGQGAGLDRYLSPGLKVTAPKAAPYARVEVEDVAANTEVAAGQAVPADGAKARVRIRVRGEDTQGVHWPLLYRAEVTARAGRWEISALEAGVTGPTLGTASPSPTGTALSGDAR
;
A
#
# COMPACT_ATOMS: atom_id res chain seq x y z
N MET A 1 10.16 -12.58 -20.33
CA MET A 1 10.72 -11.26 -19.97
C MET A 1 12.23 -11.39 -19.89
N ARG A 2 12.99 -10.35 -20.23
CA ARG A 2 14.46 -10.35 -20.16
C ARG A 2 14.89 -9.27 -19.17
N TYR A 3 15.86 -9.58 -18.32
CA TYR A 3 16.41 -8.66 -17.33
C TYR A 3 17.84 -8.33 -17.72
N PHE A 4 18.26 -7.07 -17.54
CA PHE A 4 19.60 -6.62 -17.90
C PHE A 4 20.23 -5.86 -16.75
N ALA A 5 21.48 -6.19 -16.43
CA ALA A 5 22.33 -5.36 -15.58
C ALA A 5 23.04 -4.31 -16.44
N VAL A 6 22.93 -3.04 -16.05
CA VAL A 6 23.57 -1.92 -16.75
C VAL A 6 24.58 -1.26 -15.81
N SER A 7 25.85 -1.28 -16.18
CA SER A 7 26.92 -0.63 -15.41
C SER A 7 27.05 0.83 -15.83
N GLY A 8 27.00 1.75 -14.87
CA GLY A 8 27.15 3.18 -15.12
C GLY A 8 28.00 3.88 -14.08
N THR A 9 28.59 5.00 -14.45
CA THR A 9 29.27 5.93 -13.55
C THR A 9 28.50 7.24 -13.48
N ARG A 10 28.54 7.89 -12.32
CA ARG A 10 27.91 9.20 -12.11
C ARG A 10 28.99 10.27 -12.04
N GLY A 11 28.84 11.35 -12.79
CA GLY A 11 29.73 12.51 -12.70
C GLY A 11 29.73 13.14 -11.30
N THR A 12 30.86 13.71 -10.89
CA THR A 12 31.01 14.40 -9.60
C THR A 12 29.98 15.53 -9.43
N GLY A 13 29.48 15.73 -8.21
CA GLY A 13 28.50 16.77 -7.91
C GLY A 13 27.06 16.50 -8.37
N GLY A 14 26.72 15.24 -8.67
CA GLY A 14 25.37 14.88 -9.15
C GLY A 14 25.19 15.06 -10.66
N GLY A 15 26.30 15.09 -11.41
CA GLY A 15 26.31 15.20 -12.86
C GLY A 15 25.70 14.00 -13.59
N PRO A 16 25.68 14.04 -14.94
CA PRO A 16 25.05 13.03 -15.78
C PRO A 16 25.62 11.63 -15.53
N VAL A 17 24.78 10.62 -15.76
CA VAL A 17 25.14 9.21 -15.68
C VAL A 17 25.59 8.74 -17.05
N SER A 18 26.76 8.10 -17.13
CA SER A 18 27.27 7.48 -18.36
C SER A 18 27.31 5.97 -18.21
N VAL A 19 26.88 5.26 -19.24
CA VAL A 19 27.00 3.80 -19.31
C VAL A 19 28.44 3.45 -19.65
N VAL A 20 29.07 2.62 -18.83
CA VAL A 20 30.51 2.29 -18.95
C VAL A 20 30.78 0.88 -19.48
N GLY A 21 29.72 0.12 -19.78
CA GLY A 21 29.84 -1.23 -20.31
C GLY A 21 28.58 -1.69 -21.04
N ALA A 22 28.71 -2.74 -21.85
CA ALA A 22 27.57 -3.33 -22.53
C ALA A 22 26.57 -3.92 -21.52
N PRO A 23 25.24 -3.76 -21.72
CA PRO A 23 24.24 -4.42 -20.90
C PRO A 23 24.40 -5.95 -20.95
N ALA A 24 24.38 -6.60 -19.79
CA ALA A 24 24.45 -8.05 -19.68
C ALA A 24 23.06 -8.61 -19.32
N GLU A 25 22.60 -9.63 -20.03
CA GLU A 25 21.38 -10.35 -19.66
C GLU A 25 21.61 -11.11 -18.35
N VAL A 26 20.68 -10.95 -17.40
CA VAL A 26 20.74 -11.56 -16.07
C VAL A 26 19.46 -12.35 -15.79
N ALA A 27 19.54 -13.26 -14.82
CA ALA A 27 18.38 -13.99 -14.34
C ALA A 27 17.32 -13.03 -13.78
N ALA A 28 16.06 -13.47 -13.84
CA ALA A 28 14.98 -12.81 -13.14
C ALA A 28 15.23 -12.86 -11.62
N PRO A 29 14.77 -11.84 -10.86
CA PRO A 29 14.71 -11.96 -9.40
C PRO A 29 13.88 -13.16 -8.99
N ASP A 30 14.35 -13.90 -8.00
CA ASP A 30 13.59 -15.02 -7.46
C ASP A 30 12.25 -14.54 -6.89
N ALA A 31 11.18 -15.27 -7.21
CA ALA A 31 9.89 -15.04 -6.60
C ALA A 31 9.96 -15.45 -5.12
N SER A 32 9.57 -14.55 -4.23
CA SER A 32 9.43 -14.87 -2.81
C SER A 32 8.08 -15.53 -2.54
N GLN A 33 8.06 -16.52 -1.65
CA GLN A 33 6.82 -17.07 -1.13
C GLN A 33 6.05 -15.98 -0.37
N VAL A 34 4.83 -15.71 -0.81
CA VAL A 34 3.93 -14.76 -0.13
C VAL A 34 3.15 -15.52 0.94
N PRO A 35 3.18 -15.08 2.22
CA PRO A 35 2.36 -15.68 3.26
C PRO A 35 0.87 -15.62 2.93
N ASN A 36 0.10 -16.55 3.51
CA ASN A 36 -1.35 -16.47 3.44
C ASN A 36 -1.84 -15.15 4.07
N SER A 37 -2.84 -14.53 3.44
CA SER A 37 -3.42 -13.27 3.90
C SER A 37 -4.08 -13.44 5.27
N GLU A 38 -3.74 -12.58 6.23
CA GLU A 38 -4.43 -12.50 7.52
C GLU A 38 -5.90 -12.04 7.38
N PHE A 39 -6.22 -11.34 6.28
CA PHE A 39 -7.55 -10.82 5.98
C PHE A 39 -8.42 -11.87 5.27
N SER A 40 -9.01 -12.78 6.05
CA SER A 40 -9.79 -13.90 5.57
C SER A 40 -11.30 -13.76 5.78
N ARG A 41 -11.73 -12.80 6.62
CA ARG A 41 -13.14 -12.69 7.05
C ARG A 41 -13.82 -11.53 6.33
N PRO A 42 -14.75 -11.76 5.39
CA PRO A 42 -15.40 -10.70 4.65
C PRO A 42 -16.23 -9.82 5.59
N VAL A 43 -16.11 -8.50 5.46
CA VAL A 43 -16.92 -7.53 6.21
C VAL A 43 -18.13 -7.16 5.35
N PRO A 44 -19.37 -7.39 5.83
CA PRO A 44 -20.57 -7.03 5.08
C PRO A 44 -20.64 -5.52 4.84
N ALA A 45 -20.95 -5.10 3.61
CA ALA A 45 -21.00 -3.68 3.25
C ALA A 45 -22.03 -2.87 4.08
N ALA A 46 -23.13 -3.52 4.49
CA ALA A 46 -24.18 -2.92 5.32
C ALA A 46 -23.87 -2.94 6.84
N SER A 47 -22.77 -3.58 7.26
CA SER A 47 -22.37 -3.57 8.68
C SER A 47 -21.91 -2.17 9.10
N ALA A 48 -21.93 -1.90 10.41
CA ALA A 48 -21.45 -0.62 10.94
C ALA A 48 -20.01 -0.30 10.52
N LEU A 49 -19.14 -1.32 10.44
CA LEU A 49 -17.76 -1.16 9.98
C LEU A 49 -17.70 -0.90 8.47
N GLY A 50 -18.44 -1.68 7.67
CA GLY A 50 -18.48 -1.54 6.21
C GLY A 50 -18.95 -0.15 5.76
N VAL A 51 -19.99 0.39 6.41
CA VAL A 51 -20.49 1.74 6.16
C VAL A 51 -19.44 2.79 6.52
N SER A 52 -18.85 2.72 7.72
CA SER A 52 -17.83 3.67 8.19
C SER A 52 -16.62 3.70 7.25
N LEU A 53 -16.08 2.54 6.87
CA LEU A 53 -14.94 2.44 5.95
C LEU A 53 -15.28 2.94 4.54
N GLY A 54 -16.47 2.63 4.03
CA GLY A 54 -16.91 3.09 2.73
C GLY A 54 -17.03 4.62 2.64
N GLU A 55 -17.59 5.25 3.67
CA GLU A 55 -17.66 6.70 3.73
C GLU A 55 -16.29 7.36 3.95
N PHE A 56 -15.45 6.78 4.82
CA PHE A 56 -14.09 7.23 5.04
C PHE A 56 -13.30 7.25 3.73
N VAL A 57 -13.26 6.14 2.98
CA VAL A 57 -12.48 6.02 1.75
C VAL A 57 -12.96 6.98 0.66
N ARG A 58 -14.27 7.15 0.49
CA ARG A 58 -14.83 8.12 -0.46
C ARG A 58 -14.41 9.54 -0.11
N THR A 59 -14.43 9.89 1.19
CA THR A 59 -14.00 11.21 1.67
C THR A 59 -12.48 11.39 1.53
N TYR A 60 -11.71 10.35 1.83
CA TYR A 60 -10.25 10.35 1.79
C TYR A 60 -9.69 10.46 0.37
N LEU A 61 -10.29 9.75 -0.59
CA LEU A 61 -9.79 9.64 -1.96
C LEU A 61 -10.51 10.54 -2.97
N GLY A 62 -11.74 10.97 -2.68
CA GLY A 62 -12.53 11.87 -3.54
C GLY A 62 -12.07 13.33 -3.51
N GLY A 63 -10.84 13.62 -3.10
CA GLY A 63 -10.30 14.97 -3.03
C GLY A 63 -10.78 15.79 -1.83
N GLY A 64 -11.22 15.13 -0.74
CA GLY A 64 -11.70 15.77 0.48
C GLY A 64 -10.70 16.78 1.02
N GLN A 65 -10.95 18.06 0.74
CA GLN A 65 -10.27 19.20 1.33
C GLN A 65 -10.67 19.29 2.80
N GLY A 66 -10.08 18.45 3.65
CA GLY A 66 -10.02 18.57 5.11
C GLY A 66 -11.32 18.48 5.92
N ALA A 67 -12.49 18.76 5.34
CA ALA A 67 -13.75 18.80 6.08
C ALA A 67 -14.38 17.41 6.16
N GLY A 68 -14.49 16.86 7.37
CA GLY A 68 -15.29 15.66 7.64
C GLY A 68 -14.55 14.33 7.65
N LEU A 69 -13.21 14.31 7.58
CA LEU A 69 -12.42 13.11 7.86
C LEU A 69 -12.36 12.81 9.36
N ASP A 70 -12.25 13.83 10.20
CA ASP A 70 -12.05 13.68 11.65
C ASP A 70 -13.14 12.83 12.35
N ARG A 71 -14.36 12.74 11.80
CA ARG A 71 -15.43 11.90 12.37
C ARG A 71 -15.15 10.40 12.29
N TYR A 72 -14.37 9.99 11.28
CA TYR A 72 -13.99 8.61 11.06
C TYR A 72 -12.67 8.26 11.73
N LEU A 73 -11.86 9.24 12.12
CA LEU A 73 -10.56 9.02 12.71
C LEU A 73 -10.66 8.90 14.23
N SER A 74 -9.79 8.07 14.80
CA SER A 74 -9.58 8.05 16.24
C SER A 74 -9.00 9.39 16.71
N PRO A 75 -9.31 9.85 17.93
CA PRO A 75 -8.74 11.08 18.46
C PRO A 75 -7.22 11.11 18.36
N GLY A 76 -6.68 12.20 17.82
CA GLY A 76 -5.24 12.40 17.64
C GLY A 76 -4.65 11.77 16.38
N LEU A 77 -5.38 10.91 15.65
CA LEU A 77 -4.92 10.43 14.35
C LEU A 77 -5.07 11.54 13.31
N LYS A 78 -3.99 11.78 12.56
CA LYS A 78 -3.99 12.70 11.41
C LYS A 78 -3.57 11.94 10.17
N VAL A 79 -4.43 12.00 9.15
CA VAL A 79 -4.18 11.36 7.86
C VAL A 79 -4.34 12.43 6.78
N THR A 80 -3.37 12.49 5.87
CA THR A 80 -3.39 13.42 4.73
C THR A 80 -3.79 12.65 3.48
N ALA A 81 -4.78 13.18 2.75
CA ALA A 81 -5.18 12.62 1.46
C ALA A 81 -4.04 12.69 0.43
N PRO A 82 -3.88 11.70 -0.46
CA PRO A 82 -2.88 11.75 -1.52
C PRO A 82 -3.16 12.93 -2.46
N LYS A 83 -2.20 13.84 -2.62
CA LYS A 83 -2.36 15.01 -3.52
C LYS A 83 -2.35 14.64 -5.01
N ALA A 84 -1.76 13.50 -5.35
CA ALA A 84 -1.44 13.14 -6.72
C ALA A 84 -2.66 12.68 -7.56
N ALA A 85 -3.78 12.28 -6.93
CA ALA A 85 -4.95 11.82 -7.66
C ALA A 85 -6.23 11.97 -6.81
N PRO A 86 -6.92 13.12 -6.85
CA PRO A 86 -8.31 13.17 -6.43
C PRO A 86 -9.14 12.40 -7.46
N TYR A 87 -9.66 11.24 -7.06
CA TYR A 87 -10.50 10.43 -7.94
C TYR A 87 -11.86 11.09 -8.10
N ALA A 88 -12.38 11.13 -9.32
CA ALA A 88 -13.72 11.62 -9.61
C ALA A 88 -14.80 10.69 -9.06
N ARG A 89 -14.53 9.38 -9.02
CA ARG A 89 -15.38 8.38 -8.38
C ARG A 89 -14.53 7.39 -7.59
N VAL A 90 -15.07 6.94 -6.46
CA VAL A 90 -14.43 5.97 -5.57
C VAL A 90 -15.45 4.91 -5.18
N GLU A 91 -15.16 3.66 -5.52
CA GLU A 91 -15.96 2.48 -5.16
C GLU A 91 -15.17 1.56 -4.25
N VAL A 92 -15.80 1.06 -3.18
CA VAL A 92 -15.23 -0.03 -2.38
C VAL A 92 -15.67 -1.35 -3.01
N GLU A 93 -14.71 -2.14 -3.47
CA GLU A 93 -14.97 -3.45 -4.09
C GLU A 93 -15.21 -4.52 -3.02
N ASP A 94 -14.33 -4.58 -2.03
CA ASP A 94 -14.45 -5.52 -0.92
C ASP A 94 -13.71 -5.02 0.34
N VAL A 95 -14.13 -5.55 1.49
CA VAL A 95 -13.44 -5.39 2.76
C VAL A 95 -13.32 -6.76 3.41
N ALA A 96 -12.13 -7.08 3.96
CA ALA A 96 -11.99 -8.21 4.87
C ALA A 96 -11.20 -7.84 6.12
N ALA A 97 -11.62 -8.43 7.23
CA ALA A 97 -10.99 -8.30 8.52
C ALA A 97 -10.14 -9.52 8.86
N ASN A 98 -9.25 -9.34 9.84
CA ASN A 98 -8.50 -10.43 10.47
C ASN A 98 -9.28 -11.12 11.60
N THR A 99 -10.33 -10.51 12.14
CA THR A 99 -11.12 -11.01 13.27
C THR A 99 -12.61 -11.11 12.96
N GLU A 100 -13.29 -12.06 13.61
CA GLU A 100 -14.74 -12.27 13.42
C GLU A 100 -15.56 -11.11 14.02
N VAL A 101 -15.04 -10.50 15.08
CA VAL A 101 -15.64 -9.34 15.72
C VAL A 101 -15.84 -8.19 14.72
N ALA A 102 -14.86 -7.93 13.87
CA ALA A 102 -14.95 -6.90 12.84
C ALA A 102 -15.78 -7.33 11.61
N ALA A 103 -15.95 -8.63 11.38
CA ALA A 103 -16.83 -9.16 10.33
C ALA A 103 -18.32 -9.20 10.73
N GLY A 104 -18.62 -8.97 12.02
CA GLY A 104 -19.99 -8.90 12.54
C GLY A 104 -20.78 -7.68 12.07
N GLN A 105 -22.09 -7.70 12.31
CA GLN A 105 -23.00 -6.61 11.93
C GLN A 105 -22.92 -5.39 12.87
N ALA A 106 -22.74 -5.65 14.16
CA ALA A 106 -22.81 -4.65 15.22
C ALA A 106 -21.42 -4.13 15.62
N VAL A 107 -21.40 -2.97 16.29
CA VAL A 107 -20.18 -2.45 16.90
C VAL A 107 -19.96 -3.19 18.23
N PRO A 108 -18.77 -3.76 18.47
CA PRO A 108 -18.43 -4.42 19.73
C PRO A 108 -18.22 -3.42 20.86
N ALA A 109 -17.86 -3.92 22.05
CA ALA A 109 -17.52 -3.09 23.18
C ALA A 109 -16.38 -2.11 22.87
N ASP A 110 -16.42 -0.94 23.51
CA ASP A 110 -15.41 0.10 23.37
C ASP A 110 -14.00 -0.44 23.65
N GLY A 111 -13.03 -0.01 22.82
CA GLY A 111 -11.64 -0.44 22.87
C GLY A 111 -11.33 -1.69 22.04
N ALA A 112 -12.33 -2.39 21.49
CA ALA A 112 -12.08 -3.52 20.59
C ALA A 112 -11.34 -3.05 19.33
N LYS A 113 -10.30 -3.79 18.93
CA LYS A 113 -9.45 -3.47 17.78
C LYS A 113 -9.49 -4.57 16.73
N ALA A 114 -9.35 -4.19 15.47
CA ALA A 114 -9.17 -5.12 14.36
C ALA A 114 -8.32 -4.51 13.24
N ARG A 115 -7.79 -5.36 12.36
CA ARG A 115 -7.16 -4.94 11.12
C ARG A 115 -8.06 -5.29 9.95
N VAL A 116 -8.10 -4.41 8.97
CA VAL A 116 -8.88 -4.60 7.75
C VAL A 116 -8.04 -4.33 6.50
N ARG A 117 -8.34 -5.09 5.44
CA ARG A 117 -7.97 -4.80 4.06
C ARG A 117 -9.19 -4.22 3.36
N ILE A 118 -8.98 -3.15 2.62
CA ILE A 118 -9.98 -2.48 1.81
C ILE A 118 -9.50 -2.49 0.36
N ARG A 119 -10.25 -3.14 -0.54
CA ARG A 119 -10.06 -3.01 -1.98
C ARG A 119 -10.95 -1.92 -2.52
N VAL A 120 -10.37 -1.02 -3.30
CA VAL A 120 -11.02 0.20 -3.76
C VAL A 120 -10.72 0.38 -5.24
N ARG A 121 -11.72 0.80 -6.01
CA ARG A 121 -11.58 1.24 -7.38
C ARG A 121 -11.72 2.75 -7.43
N GLY A 122 -10.63 3.43 -7.77
CA GLY A 122 -10.66 4.85 -8.10
C GLY A 122 -10.89 5.03 -9.60
N GLU A 123 -11.65 6.04 -9.99
CA GLU A 123 -11.82 6.49 -11.37
C GLU A 123 -11.38 7.95 -11.45
N ASP A 124 -10.45 8.27 -12.35
CA ASP A 124 -10.01 9.65 -12.56
C ASP A 124 -10.95 10.42 -13.51
N THR A 125 -10.65 11.69 -13.76
CA THR A 125 -11.46 12.55 -14.63
C THR A 125 -11.43 12.16 -16.10
N GLN A 126 -10.49 11.28 -16.50
CA GLN A 126 -10.39 10.72 -17.85
C GLN A 126 -11.11 9.36 -17.95
N GLY A 127 -11.76 8.90 -16.87
CA GLY A 127 -12.43 7.61 -16.81
C GLY A 127 -11.47 6.43 -16.66
N VAL A 128 -10.20 6.66 -16.32
CA VAL A 128 -9.24 5.57 -16.10
C VAL A 128 -9.47 4.99 -14.71
N HIS A 129 -9.59 3.66 -14.65
CA HIS A 129 -9.78 2.93 -13.41
C HIS A 129 -8.44 2.49 -12.80
N TRP A 130 -8.29 2.78 -11.51
CA TRP A 130 -7.12 2.46 -10.71
C TRP A 130 -7.51 1.50 -9.58
N PRO A 131 -6.99 0.27 -9.56
CA PRO A 131 -7.15 -0.63 -8.42
C PRO A 131 -6.25 -0.17 -7.27
N LEU A 132 -6.85 0.01 -6.10
CA LEU A 132 -6.18 0.48 -4.89
C LEU A 132 -6.41 -0.51 -3.75
N LEU A 133 -5.39 -0.62 -2.91
CA LEU A 133 -5.40 -1.49 -1.74
C LEU A 133 -4.96 -0.68 -0.52
N TYR A 134 -5.80 -0.68 0.51
CA TYR A 134 -5.49 -0.07 1.80
C TYR A 134 -5.55 -1.11 2.91
N ARG A 135 -4.73 -0.90 3.93
CA ARG A 135 -4.85 -1.59 5.21
C ARG A 135 -5.12 -0.56 6.29
N ALA A 136 -5.95 -0.91 7.25
CA ALA A 136 -6.24 -0.03 8.37
C ALA A 136 -6.34 -0.82 9.67
N GLU A 137 -5.95 -0.17 10.76
CA GLU A 137 -6.39 -0.57 12.09
C GLU A 137 -7.65 0.23 12.44
N VAL A 138 -8.62 -0.45 13.04
CA VAL A 138 -9.88 0.14 13.48
C VAL A 138 -10.13 -0.15 14.94
N THR A 139 -10.75 0.80 15.64
CA THR A 139 -11.09 0.72 17.05
C THR A 139 -12.57 1.04 17.24
N ALA A 140 -13.30 0.22 17.99
CA ALA A 140 -14.66 0.51 18.41
C ALA A 140 -14.64 1.52 19.57
N ARG A 141 -15.42 2.59 19.46
CA ARG A 141 -15.51 3.64 20.49
C ARG A 141 -16.85 4.36 20.41
N ALA A 142 -17.54 4.50 21.54
CA ALA A 142 -18.83 5.17 21.63
C ALA A 142 -19.85 4.64 20.60
N GLY A 143 -19.90 3.30 20.43
CA GLY A 143 -20.85 2.66 19.52
C GLY A 143 -20.58 2.86 18.03
N ARG A 144 -19.38 3.31 17.64
CA ARG A 144 -18.95 3.37 16.23
C ARG A 144 -17.53 2.85 16.03
N TRP A 145 -17.22 2.46 14.80
CA TRP A 145 -15.86 2.14 14.39
C TRP A 145 -15.12 3.39 13.93
N GLU A 146 -13.96 3.64 14.52
CA GLU A 146 -13.00 4.69 14.14
C GLU A 146 -11.76 4.04 13.50
N ILE A 147 -11.14 4.69 12.52
CA ILE A 147 -9.83 4.34 11.98
C ILE A 147 -8.77 4.82 12.97
N SER A 148 -7.92 3.91 13.44
CA SER A 148 -6.85 4.19 14.40
C SER A 148 -5.45 4.16 13.78
N ALA A 149 -5.29 3.50 12.62
CA ALA A 149 -4.12 3.64 11.76
C ALA A 149 -4.52 3.38 10.30
N LEU A 150 -3.82 4.04 9.36
CA LEU A 150 -3.98 3.80 7.93
C LEU A 150 -2.62 3.52 7.32
N GLU A 151 -2.53 2.43 6.59
CA GLU A 151 -1.39 2.05 5.78
C GLU A 151 -1.81 2.07 4.30
N ALA A 152 -1.18 2.97 3.55
CA ALA A 152 -1.35 3.10 2.12
C ALA A 152 -0.16 2.47 1.40
N GLY A 153 -0.45 1.66 0.39
CA GLY A 153 0.56 1.03 -0.46
C GLY A 153 0.79 -0.45 -0.15
N VAL A 154 1.56 -1.09 -1.03
CA VAL A 154 2.07 -2.43 -0.77
C VAL A 154 3.24 -2.26 0.21
N THR A 155 3.08 -2.71 1.45
CA THR A 155 4.25 -3.08 2.25
C THR A 155 4.85 -4.30 1.56
N GLY A 156 5.70 -4.05 0.56
CA GLY A 156 6.67 -5.02 0.14
C GLY A 156 7.58 -5.33 1.33
N PRO A 157 8.17 -6.54 1.41
CA PRO A 157 9.17 -6.82 2.44
C PRO A 157 10.20 -5.69 2.42
N THR A 158 10.47 -5.10 3.59
CA THR A 158 11.61 -4.20 3.77
C THR A 158 12.82 -4.97 3.28
N LEU A 159 13.40 -4.56 2.15
CA LEU A 159 14.66 -5.09 1.67
C LEU A 159 15.67 -4.84 2.79
N GLY A 160 15.94 -5.86 3.59
CA GLY A 160 17.12 -5.87 4.44
C GLY A 160 18.30 -5.54 3.55
N THR A 161 19.24 -4.74 4.06
CA THR A 161 20.44 -4.29 3.35
C THR A 161 21.35 -5.47 3.02
N ALA A 162 20.94 -6.34 2.11
CA ALA A 162 21.82 -7.33 1.50
C ALA A 162 22.61 -6.58 0.43
N SER A 163 23.80 -6.12 0.82
CA SER A 163 24.83 -5.69 -0.14
C SER A 163 25.01 -6.82 -1.17
N PRO A 164 24.81 -6.57 -2.47
CA PRO A 164 25.20 -7.55 -3.47
C PRO A 164 26.72 -7.66 -3.41
N SER A 165 27.23 -8.81 -2.97
CA SER A 165 28.64 -9.15 -3.14
C SER A 165 28.82 -9.57 -4.60
N PRO A 166 29.53 -8.79 -5.44
CA PRO A 166 29.86 -9.26 -6.77
C PRO A 166 30.86 -10.41 -6.62
N THR A 167 30.46 -11.62 -7.00
CA THR A 167 31.43 -12.67 -7.32
C THR A 167 32.00 -12.34 -8.69
N GLY A 168 33.00 -11.45 -8.71
CA GLY A 168 33.78 -11.18 -9.90
C GLY A 168 34.80 -12.28 -10.09
N THR A 169 34.59 -13.16 -11.07
CA THR A 169 35.66 -14.02 -11.61
C THR A 169 36.71 -13.09 -12.21
N ALA A 170 37.85 -12.95 -11.54
CA ALA A 170 38.98 -12.18 -12.05
C ALA A 170 39.55 -12.85 -13.30
N LEU A 171 39.35 -12.24 -14.47
CA LEU A 171 40.13 -12.55 -15.66
C LEU A 171 41.48 -11.85 -15.54
N SER A 172 42.49 -12.61 -15.13
CA SER A 172 43.89 -12.23 -15.24
C SER A 172 44.25 -12.20 -16.72
N GLY A 173 44.72 -11.04 -17.21
CA GLY A 173 45.08 -10.82 -18.61
C GLY A 173 46.35 -9.98 -18.71
N ASP A 174 47.41 -10.66 -19.09
CA ASP A 174 48.83 -10.28 -19.20
C ASP A 174 49.11 -8.93 -19.88
N ALA A 175 50.15 -8.25 -19.38
CA ALA A 175 50.71 -7.03 -19.93
C ALA A 175 51.66 -7.31 -21.10
N ARG A 176 51.52 -6.58 -22.19
CA ARG A 176 52.63 -6.13 -23.05
C ARG A 176 52.31 -4.79 -23.70
#